data_AF-A0A946NIY8-F1
#
_entry.id   AF-A0A946NIY8-F1
#
_cell.length_a   1.000
_cell.length_b   1.000
_cell.length_c   1.000
_cell.angle_alpha   90.00
_cell.angle_beta   90.00
_cell.angle_gamma   90.00
#
_symmetry.space_group_name_H-M   'P 1'
#
loop_
_entity.id
_entity.type
_entity.pdbx_description
1 polymer ?
#
loop_
_entity_poly.entity_id
_entity_poly.type
_entity_poly.pdbx_seq_one_letter_code
_entity_poly.pdbx_strand_id
1 'polypeptide(L)'
;MILNRYKNKYATTNKEIALKEIFENIRTHNINQKKADRRGIVYATRSNNGRQHEDIKTFTSLIFIDIDNCSNSQKVKEIFTQITHTVAVWYSTSGNVHALIKIPICKNVDEFKRRYKSLIKVIDPYIKDYGLLDTITSNPTQLAFESYDKEIFIRTNNVVTYNGIEKKKRKKTIKPFLNDPTDSRERWVIDWIRNKILEINTNGYPQLLKYSRALGGYSSGGYIGYDNALATLLTAVNNNEYMNSSNSSGTLKTYLKGAEASFKFGIEEPLKWN
;
A
#
# COMPACT_ATOMS: atom_id res chain seq x y z
N MET A 1 24.42 2.95 3.52
CA MET A 1 23.18 3.39 2.84
C MET A 1 22.50 4.43 3.72
N ILE A 2 22.02 5.52 3.10
CA ILE A 2 21.31 6.62 3.76
C ILE A 2 19.81 6.51 3.47
N LEU A 3 18.96 6.85 4.44
CA LEU A 3 17.49 6.78 4.38
C LEU A 3 16.86 8.08 4.88
N ASN A 4 15.57 8.29 4.58
CA ASN A 4 14.82 9.40 5.15
C ASN A 4 14.15 8.99 6.47
N ARG A 5 14.32 9.84 7.49
CA ARG A 5 13.64 9.79 8.79
C ARG A 5 12.74 11.00 8.96
N TYR A 6 11.52 10.75 9.40
CA TYR A 6 10.49 11.73 9.65
C TYR A 6 10.28 11.87 11.15
N LYS A 7 10.00 13.09 11.63
CA LYS A 7 9.75 13.35 13.04
C LYS A 7 8.56 12.53 13.56
N ASN A 8 7.50 12.44 12.77
CA ASN A 8 6.31 11.65 13.03
C ASN A 8 5.49 11.46 11.74
N LYS A 9 4.29 10.86 11.84
CA LYS A 9 3.43 10.59 10.67
C LYS A 9 2.93 11.83 9.93
N TYR A 10 2.88 12.98 10.61
CA TYR A 10 2.41 14.26 10.06
C TYR A 10 3.53 15.09 9.42
N ALA A 11 4.79 14.70 9.62
CA ALA A 11 5.92 15.45 9.11
C ALA A 11 5.95 15.46 7.57
N THR A 12 6.08 16.65 7.00
CA THR A 12 6.23 16.90 5.56
C THR A 12 7.70 17.02 5.15
N THR A 13 8.59 17.20 6.12
CA THR A 13 10.04 17.27 5.92
C THR A 13 10.72 16.05 6.54
N ASN A 14 11.90 15.72 6.03
CA ASN A 14 12.68 14.59 6.48
C ASN A 14 14.12 15.00 6.84
N LYS A 15 14.79 14.13 7.59
CA LYS A 15 16.23 14.18 7.82
C LYS A 15 16.85 12.91 7.25
N GLU A 16 18.09 13.01 6.82
CA GLU A 16 18.87 11.84 6.42
C GLU A 16 19.41 11.10 7.64
N ILE A 17 19.44 9.77 7.58
CA ILE A 17 20.02 8.90 8.61
C ILE A 17 20.67 7.67 7.96
N ALA A 18 21.78 7.19 8.53
CA ALA A 18 22.41 5.97 8.06
C ALA A 18 21.64 4.72 8.52
N LEU A 19 21.52 3.71 7.66
CA LEU A 19 20.85 2.44 8.02
C LEU A 19 21.46 1.80 9.28
N LYS A 20 22.79 1.88 9.45
CA LYS A 20 23.48 1.35 10.63
C LYS A 20 23.02 2.04 11.92
N GLU A 21 22.79 3.35 11.87
CA GLU A 21 22.28 4.11 13.01
C GLU A 21 20.82 3.73 13.32
N ILE A 22 19.99 3.49 12.30
CA ILE A 22 18.63 2.97 12.50
C ILE A 22 18.66 1.62 13.23
N PHE A 23 19.53 0.71 12.81
CA PHE A 23 19.66 -0.60 13.46
C PHE A 23 20.14 -0.48 14.90
N GLU A 24 21.07 0.43 15.17
CA GLU A 24 21.52 0.68 16.54
C GLU A 24 20.40 1.26 17.40
N ASN A 25 19.59 2.17 16.85
CA ASN A 25 18.42 2.71 17.54
C ASN A 25 17.40 1.62 17.84
N ILE A 26 17.11 0.71 16.90
CA ILE A 26 16.21 -0.42 17.13
C ILE A 26 16.72 -1.30 18.28
N ARG A 27 18.04 -1.53 18.35
CA ARG A 27 18.64 -2.37 19.40
C ARG A 27 18.59 -1.74 20.80
N THR A 28 18.69 -0.42 20.89
CA THR A 28 19.01 0.28 22.15
C THR A 28 17.88 1.14 22.71
N HIS A 29 17.02 1.70 21.85
CA HIS A 29 16.06 2.71 22.27
C HIS A 29 14.69 2.09 22.56
N ASN A 30 14.37 1.91 23.85
CA ASN A 30 13.02 1.56 24.25
C ASN A 30 12.05 2.73 23.99
N ILE A 31 10.93 2.46 23.33
CA ILE A 31 9.99 3.48 22.83
C ILE A 31 8.73 3.52 23.69
N ASN A 32 8.69 4.46 24.64
CA ASN A 32 7.51 4.72 25.48
C ASN A 32 6.55 5.78 24.88
N GLN A 33 6.69 6.11 23.59
CA GLN A 33 5.87 7.12 22.92
C GLN A 33 4.63 6.52 22.25
N LYS A 34 3.55 7.31 22.18
CA LYS A 34 2.36 6.98 21.37
C LYS A 34 2.74 6.85 19.89
N LYS A 35 2.13 5.90 19.17
CA LYS A 35 2.45 5.63 17.75
C LYS A 35 2.40 6.88 16.86
N ALA A 36 1.49 7.82 17.14
CA ALA A 36 1.35 9.06 16.38
C ALA A 36 2.57 10.00 16.49
N ASP A 37 3.33 9.92 17.57
CA ASP A 37 4.47 10.79 17.87
C ASP A 37 5.82 10.13 17.57
N ARG A 38 5.81 8.83 17.29
CA ARG A 38 7.01 8.08 16.93
C ARG A 38 7.56 8.56 15.61
N ARG A 39 8.88 8.61 15.54
CA ARG A 39 9.61 8.81 14.30
C ARG A 39 9.30 7.66 13.35
N GLY A 40 9.39 7.96 12.06
CA GLY A 40 9.17 6.99 11.01
C GLY A 40 10.28 7.01 9.96
N ILE A 41 10.56 5.84 9.41
CA ILE A 41 11.58 5.61 8.39
C ILE A 41 10.89 5.19 7.10
N VAL A 42 11.36 5.71 5.97
CA VAL A 42 11.00 5.18 4.65
C VAL A 42 12.19 4.37 4.16
N TYR A 43 12.01 3.04 4.10
CA TYR A 43 13.09 2.12 3.75
C TYR A 43 13.27 1.93 2.25
N ALA A 44 12.18 2.01 1.46
CA ALA A 44 12.18 1.64 0.04
C ALA A 44 12.63 2.77 -0.90
N THR A 45 12.55 4.04 -0.48
CA THR A 45 12.96 5.19 -1.29
C THR A 45 13.63 6.28 -0.49
N ARG A 46 14.37 7.14 -1.20
CA ARG A 46 14.75 8.47 -0.74
C ARG A 46 13.99 9.53 -1.54
N SER A 47 13.51 10.55 -0.85
CA SER A 47 12.80 11.71 -1.37
C SER A 47 13.48 12.99 -0.94
N ASN A 48 13.38 14.05 -1.76
CA ASN A 48 13.91 15.36 -1.39
C ASN A 48 13.06 15.99 -0.28
N ASN A 49 11.73 15.96 -0.43
CA ASN A 49 10.74 16.44 0.52
C ASN A 49 9.54 15.47 0.55
N GLY A 50 8.68 15.55 1.55
CA GLY A 50 7.41 14.82 1.52
C GLY A 50 7.54 13.29 1.49
N ARG A 51 6.42 12.62 1.23
CA ARG A 51 6.28 11.16 1.09
C ARG A 51 5.40 10.79 -0.12
N GLN A 52 5.24 11.72 -1.07
CA GLN A 52 4.47 11.46 -2.28
C GLN A 52 5.34 10.72 -3.29
N HIS A 53 4.71 10.03 -4.25
CA HIS A 53 5.45 9.31 -5.29
C HIS A 53 6.23 10.24 -6.21
N GLU A 54 5.71 11.43 -6.46
CA GLU A 54 6.37 12.49 -7.24
C GLU A 54 7.64 13.02 -6.56
N ASP A 55 7.74 12.90 -5.22
CA ASP A 55 8.90 13.35 -4.47
C ASP A 55 10.05 12.33 -4.46
N ILE A 56 9.83 11.11 -4.98
CA ILE A 56 10.85 10.05 -4.98
C ILE A 56 12.03 10.49 -5.85
N LYS A 57 13.19 10.65 -5.22
CA LYS A 57 14.46 10.92 -5.91
C LYS A 57 15.11 9.64 -6.39
N THR A 58 15.15 8.63 -5.52
CA THR A 58 15.82 7.34 -5.80
C THR A 58 15.14 6.21 -5.03
N PHE A 59 15.10 5.02 -5.61
CA PHE A 59 14.79 3.80 -4.87
C PHE A 59 16.00 3.33 -4.09
N THR A 60 15.74 2.72 -2.93
CA THR A 60 16.74 1.92 -2.24
C THR A 60 16.74 0.52 -2.83
N SER A 61 17.76 -0.28 -2.48
CA SER A 61 17.81 -1.70 -2.78
C SER A 61 17.05 -2.54 -1.73
N LEU A 62 16.02 -1.97 -1.08
CA LEU A 62 15.29 -2.63 0.01
C LEU A 62 13.78 -2.66 -0.22
N ILE A 63 13.17 -3.76 0.23
CA ILE A 63 11.74 -3.86 0.53
C ILE A 63 11.58 -3.96 2.05
N PHE A 64 10.65 -3.18 2.59
CA PHE A 64 10.15 -3.34 3.96
C PHE A 64 8.94 -4.26 3.96
N ILE A 65 8.96 -5.24 4.86
CA ILE A 65 7.88 -6.20 5.10
C ILE A 65 7.39 -6.01 6.52
N ASP A 66 6.07 -5.94 6.67
CA ASP A 66 5.37 -5.85 7.96
C ASP A 66 4.39 -7.03 8.06
N ILE A 67 4.53 -7.83 9.13
CA ILE A 67 3.68 -8.99 9.40
C ILE A 67 2.84 -8.70 10.64
N ASP A 68 1.56 -8.45 10.42
CA ASP A 68 0.59 -8.20 11.48
C ASP A 68 -0.04 -9.49 12.01
N ASN A 69 -0.69 -9.40 13.19
CA ASN A 69 -1.44 -10.48 13.82
C ASN A 69 -0.63 -11.78 13.96
N CYS A 70 0.63 -11.67 14.38
CA CYS A 70 1.48 -12.84 14.55
C CYS A 70 0.96 -13.74 15.70
N SER A 71 0.55 -14.98 15.40
CA SER A 71 0.23 -15.99 16.42
C SER A 71 1.50 -16.56 17.05
N ASN A 72 2.61 -16.56 16.31
CA ASN A 72 3.94 -16.93 16.79
C ASN A 72 5.01 -16.07 16.12
N SER A 73 5.25 -14.87 16.67
CA SER A 73 6.20 -13.91 16.12
C SER A 73 7.65 -14.40 16.13
N GLN A 74 8.04 -15.22 17.12
CA GLN A 74 9.36 -15.84 17.15
C GLN A 74 9.57 -16.74 15.92
N LYS A 75 8.61 -17.60 15.60
CA LYS A 75 8.69 -18.47 14.43
C LYS A 75 8.77 -17.68 13.12
N VAL A 76 7.97 -16.61 13.00
CA VAL A 76 8.03 -15.72 11.84
C VAL A 76 9.41 -15.07 11.71
N LYS A 77 9.97 -14.57 12.81
CA LYS A 77 11.33 -13.99 12.85
C LYS A 77 12.38 -15.02 12.42
N GLU A 78 12.31 -16.25 12.94
CA GLU A 78 13.19 -17.37 12.54
C GLU A 78 13.10 -17.71 11.04
N ILE A 79 11.90 -17.71 10.46
CA ILE A 79 11.73 -17.91 9.01
C ILE A 79 12.51 -16.83 8.24
N PHE A 80 12.40 -15.56 8.64
CA PHE A 80 13.13 -14.49 7.98
C PHE A 80 14.65 -14.56 8.18
N THR A 81 15.17 -15.08 9.29
CA THR A 81 16.63 -15.28 9.44
C THR A 81 17.18 -16.34 8.49
N GLN A 82 16.35 -17.30 8.07
CA GLN A 82 16.69 -18.35 7.12
C GLN A 82 16.67 -17.85 5.66
N ILE A 83 15.89 -16.81 5.36
CA ILE A 83 15.84 -16.22 4.02
C ILE A 83 17.16 -15.49 3.71
N THR A 84 17.88 -15.93 2.68
CA THR A 84 19.18 -15.40 2.27
C THR A 84 19.13 -13.94 1.81
N HIS A 85 17.95 -13.46 1.43
CA HIS A 85 17.70 -12.09 0.99
C HIS A 85 17.45 -11.12 2.14
N THR A 86 17.27 -11.63 3.36
CA THR A 86 17.02 -10.80 4.55
C THR A 86 18.28 -10.05 4.96
N VAL A 87 18.15 -8.72 4.99
CA VAL A 87 19.14 -7.77 5.52
C VAL A 87 19.01 -7.67 7.03
N ALA A 88 17.78 -7.52 7.53
CA ALA A 88 17.50 -7.48 8.95
C ALA A 88 16.06 -7.95 9.23
N VAL A 89 15.84 -8.49 10.42
CA VAL A 89 14.49 -8.81 10.93
C VAL A 89 14.43 -8.50 12.43
N TRP A 90 13.35 -7.86 12.85
CA TRP A 90 13.15 -7.44 14.23
C TRP A 90 11.66 -7.41 14.62
N TYR A 91 11.40 -7.33 15.92
CA TYR A 91 10.06 -7.14 16.43
C TYR A 91 9.59 -5.69 16.30
N SER A 92 8.34 -5.51 15.89
CA SER A 92 7.65 -4.23 16.02
C SER A 92 7.34 -3.97 17.50
N THR A 93 6.99 -2.73 17.83
CA THR A 93 6.57 -2.38 19.20
C THR A 93 5.34 -3.13 19.69
N SER A 94 4.55 -3.72 18.79
CA SER A 94 3.33 -4.46 19.10
C SER A 94 3.58 -5.97 19.20
N GLY A 95 4.84 -6.43 19.11
CA GLY A 95 5.19 -7.85 19.13
C GLY A 95 5.07 -8.57 17.78
N ASN A 96 4.69 -7.85 16.73
CA ASN A 96 4.67 -8.31 15.34
C ASN A 96 6.09 -8.34 14.74
N VAL A 97 6.24 -8.76 13.47
CA VAL A 97 7.57 -8.90 12.84
C VAL A 97 7.74 -7.94 11.67
N HIS A 98 8.86 -7.23 11.67
CA HIS A 98 9.33 -6.42 10.55
C HIS A 98 10.56 -7.06 9.91
N ALA A 99 10.67 -7.00 8.59
CA ALA A 99 11.86 -7.46 7.87
C ALA A 99 12.28 -6.50 6.74
N LEU A 100 13.58 -6.48 6.45
CA LEU A 100 14.15 -5.82 5.28
C LEU A 100 14.73 -6.85 4.32
N ILE A 101 14.25 -6.83 3.09
CA ILE A 101 14.68 -7.75 2.03
C ILE A 101 15.46 -6.97 0.96
N LYS A 102 16.62 -7.49 0.55
CA LYS A 102 17.44 -6.89 -0.50
C LYS A 102 16.91 -7.20 -1.89
N ILE A 103 16.72 -6.16 -2.71
CA ILE A 103 16.29 -6.22 -4.11
C ILE A 103 17.20 -5.35 -5.00
N PRO A 104 17.15 -5.50 -6.34
CA PRO A 104 17.78 -4.53 -7.24
C PRO A 104 17.18 -3.13 -7.05
N ILE A 105 17.97 -2.10 -7.31
CA ILE A 105 17.46 -0.71 -7.32
C ILE A 105 16.42 -0.58 -8.44
N CYS A 106 15.20 -0.22 -8.07
CA CYS A 106 14.09 -0.07 -9.02
C CYS A 106 14.21 1.23 -9.83
N LYS A 107 13.73 1.21 -11.07
CA LYS A 107 13.68 2.40 -11.94
C LYS A 107 12.48 3.29 -11.65
N ASN A 108 11.36 2.70 -11.19
CA ASN A 108 10.11 3.40 -10.95
C ASN A 108 9.20 2.62 -9.98
N VAL A 109 8.08 3.25 -9.60
CA VAL A 109 7.08 2.69 -8.66
C VAL A 109 6.45 1.39 -9.18
N ASP A 110 6.20 1.27 -10.50
CA ASP A 110 5.65 0.04 -11.09
C ASP A 110 6.60 -1.14 -10.91
N GLU A 111 7.89 -0.94 -11.21
CA GLU A 111 8.91 -1.97 -11.03
C GLU A 111 8.99 -2.41 -9.56
N PHE A 112 9.01 -1.46 -8.62
CA PHE A 112 9.02 -1.75 -7.18
C PHE A 112 7.82 -2.61 -6.78
N LYS A 113 6.60 -2.20 -7.16
CA LYS A 113 5.36 -2.94 -6.84
C LYS A 113 5.36 -4.34 -7.42
N ARG A 114 5.89 -4.53 -8.63
CA ARG A 114 6.00 -5.86 -9.28
C ARG A 114 7.03 -6.76 -8.60
N ARG A 115 8.15 -6.20 -8.11
CA ARG A 115 9.14 -6.93 -7.31
C ARG A 115 8.57 -7.31 -5.96
N TYR A 116 7.92 -6.37 -5.27
CA TYR A 116 7.20 -6.63 -4.02
C TYR A 116 6.18 -7.77 -4.19
N LYS A 117 5.34 -7.69 -5.22
CA LYS A 117 4.33 -8.71 -5.47
C LYS A 117 4.93 -10.09 -5.81
N SER A 118 6.06 -10.11 -6.52
CA SER A 118 6.79 -11.36 -6.75
C SER A 118 7.35 -11.93 -5.46
N LEU A 119 7.91 -11.07 -4.60
CA LEU A 119 8.47 -11.46 -3.32
C LEU A 119 7.40 -12.04 -2.38
N ILE A 120 6.29 -11.34 -2.15
CA ILE A 120 5.23 -11.83 -1.25
C ILE A 120 4.69 -13.19 -1.67
N LYS A 121 4.58 -13.47 -2.97
CA LYS A 121 4.15 -14.79 -3.47
C LYS A 121 5.07 -15.93 -3.06
N VAL A 122 6.36 -15.64 -2.89
CA VAL A 122 7.35 -16.62 -2.44
C VAL A 122 7.31 -16.77 -0.93
N ILE A 123 7.14 -15.68 -0.16
CA ILE A 123 7.21 -15.72 1.31
C ILE A 123 5.89 -16.16 1.95
N ASP A 124 4.74 -15.70 1.42
CA ASP A 124 3.40 -15.89 1.99
C ASP A 124 3.08 -17.33 2.39
N PRO A 125 3.39 -18.37 1.57
CA PRO A 125 3.13 -19.76 1.95
C PRO A 125 3.82 -20.21 3.25
N TYR A 126 4.92 -19.57 3.64
CA TYR A 126 5.68 -19.93 4.84
C TYR A 126 5.21 -19.19 6.10
N ILE A 127 4.50 -18.07 5.94
CA ILE A 127 4.15 -17.16 7.05
C ILE A 127 2.65 -17.09 7.34
N LYS A 128 1.80 -17.41 6.36
CA LYS A 128 0.33 -17.25 6.45
C LYS A 128 -0.32 -18.00 7.61
N ASP A 129 0.31 -19.07 8.09
CA ASP A 129 -0.19 -19.87 9.22
C ASP A 129 0.18 -19.23 10.58
N TYR A 130 1.11 -18.26 10.57
CA TYR A 130 1.66 -17.61 11.76
C TYR A 130 1.41 -16.11 11.84
N GLY A 131 0.96 -15.47 10.76
CA GLY A 131 0.70 -14.03 10.71
C GLY A 131 0.20 -13.58 9.34
N LEU A 132 -0.12 -12.28 9.21
CA LEU A 132 -0.69 -11.67 8.01
C LEU A 132 0.25 -10.63 7.43
N LEU A 133 0.57 -10.75 6.13
CA LEU A 133 1.32 -9.71 5.42
C LEU A 133 0.50 -8.42 5.30
N ASP A 134 1.03 -7.30 5.80
CA ASP A 134 0.48 -5.98 5.49
C ASP A 134 0.93 -5.52 4.10
N THR A 135 0.03 -5.67 3.13
CA THR A 135 0.25 -5.28 1.74
C THR A 135 0.34 -3.77 1.51
N ILE A 136 0.02 -2.92 2.50
CA ILE A 136 0.24 -1.47 2.41
C ILE A 136 1.72 -1.15 2.17
N THR A 137 2.62 -2.00 2.67
CA THR A 137 4.07 -1.89 2.45
C THR A 137 4.50 -2.06 0.98
N SER A 138 3.60 -2.45 0.09
CA SER A 138 3.81 -2.35 -1.38
C SER A 138 3.94 -0.91 -1.88
N ASN A 139 3.55 0.08 -1.08
CA ASN A 139 3.81 1.48 -1.32
C ASN A 139 5.28 1.83 -0.97
N PRO A 140 6.13 2.24 -1.93
CA PRO A 140 7.53 2.51 -1.67
C PRO A 140 7.79 3.72 -0.75
N THR A 141 6.80 4.58 -0.53
CA THR A 141 6.90 5.73 0.40
C THR A 141 6.23 5.45 1.75
N GLN A 142 5.87 4.19 2.02
CA GLN A 142 5.24 3.80 3.26
C GLN A 142 6.16 4.07 4.45
N LEU A 143 5.59 4.68 5.49
CA LEU A 143 6.30 5.02 6.71
C LEU A 143 6.29 3.83 7.67
N ALA A 144 7.47 3.34 8.03
CA ALA A 144 7.66 2.34 9.08
C ALA A 144 8.04 3.05 10.38
N PHE A 145 7.25 2.90 11.44
CA PHE A 145 7.55 3.54 12.72
C PHE A 145 8.76 2.89 13.40
N GLU A 146 9.59 3.72 14.06
CA GLU A 146 10.70 3.20 14.89
C GLU A 146 10.15 2.17 15.89
N SER A 147 10.94 1.12 16.09
CA SER A 147 10.61 -0.04 16.93
C SER A 147 11.79 -0.35 17.85
N TYR A 148 11.58 -1.21 18.84
CA TYR A 148 12.61 -1.65 19.76
C TYR A 148 12.72 -3.18 19.76
N ASP A 149 13.92 -3.69 19.51
CA ASP A 149 14.26 -5.10 19.58
C ASP A 149 15.76 -5.26 19.87
N LYS A 150 16.08 -5.59 21.12
CA LYS A 150 17.46 -5.83 21.58
C LYS A 150 18.13 -6.97 20.79
N GLU A 151 17.34 -7.92 20.28
CA GLU A 151 17.78 -9.11 19.58
C GLU A 151 17.52 -9.00 18.07
N ILE A 152 17.49 -7.78 17.51
CA ILE A 152 17.43 -7.57 16.06
C ILE A 152 18.49 -8.42 15.36
N PHE A 153 18.02 -9.24 14.41
CA PHE A 153 18.92 -9.96 13.52
C PHE A 153 19.36 -9.01 12.40
N ILE A 154 20.67 -8.94 12.16
CA ILE A 154 21.25 -8.17 11.06
C ILE A 154 22.24 -9.06 10.34
N ARG A 155 22.02 -9.28 9.05
CA ARG A 155 22.96 -10.01 8.21
C ARG A 155 24.07 -9.04 7.78
N THR A 156 25.25 -9.20 8.38
CA THR A 156 26.41 -8.31 8.16
C THR A 156 27.10 -8.57 6.81
N ASN A 157 27.14 -9.83 6.36
CA ASN A 157 27.86 -10.23 5.15
C ASN A 157 26.97 -11.06 4.19
N ASN A 158 27.26 -10.96 2.89
CA ASN A 158 26.73 -11.85 1.83
C ASN A 158 25.20 -11.89 1.68
N VAL A 159 24.49 -10.77 1.89
CA VAL A 159 23.06 -10.70 1.58
C VAL A 159 22.85 -10.85 0.07
N VAL A 160 22.16 -11.93 -0.33
CA VAL A 160 21.86 -12.24 -1.73
C VAL A 160 20.71 -11.35 -2.20
N THR A 161 20.83 -10.75 -3.37
CA THR A 161 19.76 -9.93 -3.94
C THR A 161 18.61 -10.80 -4.45
N TYR A 162 17.37 -10.53 -4.02
CA TYR A 162 16.18 -11.17 -4.59
C TYR A 162 15.86 -10.55 -5.97
N ASN A 163 16.09 -11.29 -7.04
CA ASN A 163 15.94 -10.79 -8.42
C ASN A 163 14.53 -10.93 -9.01
N GLY A 164 13.61 -11.59 -8.29
CA GLY A 164 12.25 -11.86 -8.78
C GLY A 164 11.46 -10.59 -9.10
N ILE A 165 10.67 -10.66 -10.18
CA ILE A 165 9.78 -9.59 -10.62
C ILE A 165 8.58 -10.20 -11.35
N GLU A 166 7.36 -9.78 -11.01
CA GLU A 166 6.18 -10.23 -11.75
C GLU A 166 6.22 -9.71 -13.18
N LYS A 167 5.75 -10.46 -14.18
CA LYS A 167 5.57 -9.94 -15.53
C LYS A 167 4.49 -8.86 -15.54
N LYS A 168 4.68 -7.80 -16.35
CA LYS A 168 3.63 -6.81 -16.63
C LYS A 168 2.42 -7.57 -17.19
N LYS A 169 1.25 -7.42 -16.58
CA LYS A 169 0.01 -7.89 -17.18
C LYS A 169 -0.18 -7.09 -18.47
N ARG A 170 -0.39 -7.79 -19.59
CA ARG A 170 -0.82 -7.11 -20.82
C ARG A 170 -2.19 -6.51 -20.54
N LYS A 171 -2.34 -5.20 -20.78
CA LYS A 171 -3.67 -4.58 -20.83
C LYS A 171 -4.44 -5.33 -21.91
N LYS A 172 -5.57 -5.93 -21.57
CA LYS A 172 -6.42 -6.53 -22.58
C LYS A 172 -6.96 -5.36 -23.42
N THR A 173 -6.75 -5.40 -24.73
CA THR A 173 -7.44 -4.49 -25.64
C THR A 173 -8.89 -4.93 -25.66
N ILE A 174 -9.76 -4.19 -24.98
CA ILE A 174 -11.17 -4.52 -24.90
C ILE A 174 -11.88 -3.55 -25.83
N LYS A 175 -12.59 -4.11 -26.82
CA LYS A 175 -13.49 -3.33 -27.67
C LYS A 175 -14.62 -2.81 -26.77
N PRO A 176 -14.92 -1.50 -26.79
CA PRO A 176 -16.08 -0.99 -26.06
C PRO A 176 -17.32 -1.77 -26.53
N PHE A 177 -18.15 -2.19 -25.58
CA PHE A 177 -19.50 -2.65 -25.92
C PHE A 177 -20.25 -1.44 -26.48
N LEU A 178 -20.62 -1.52 -27.76
CA LEU A 178 -21.30 -0.45 -28.52
C LEU A 178 -22.80 -0.35 -28.24
N ASN A 179 -23.32 -1.10 -27.26
CA ASN A 179 -24.73 -1.01 -26.93
C ASN A 179 -24.90 0.20 -26.00
N ASP A 180 -25.73 1.15 -26.44
CA ASP A 180 -26.19 2.22 -25.56
C ASP A 180 -26.80 1.58 -24.29
N PRO A 181 -26.50 2.12 -23.09
CA PRO A 181 -27.12 1.65 -21.87
C PRO A 181 -28.64 1.72 -22.03
N THR A 182 -29.34 0.62 -21.75
CA THR A 182 -30.79 0.69 -21.56
C THR A 182 -31.04 1.45 -20.25
N ASP A 183 -32.02 2.35 -20.23
CA ASP A 183 -32.36 3.17 -19.06
C ASP A 183 -32.45 2.39 -17.73
N SER A 184 -32.90 1.13 -17.74
CA SER A 184 -33.03 0.31 -16.53
C SER A 184 -31.67 -0.14 -15.96
N ARG A 185 -30.73 -0.50 -16.83
CA ARG A 185 -29.38 -0.95 -16.43
C ARG A 185 -28.56 0.21 -15.88
N GLU A 186 -28.60 1.34 -16.58
CA GLU A 186 -27.91 2.55 -16.13
C GLU A 186 -28.45 3.05 -14.79
N ARG A 187 -29.78 3.12 -14.65
CA ARG A 187 -30.43 3.46 -13.37
C ARG A 187 -29.99 2.55 -12.23
N TRP A 188 -29.97 1.24 -12.46
CA TRP A 188 -29.51 0.29 -11.44
C TRP A 188 -28.05 0.55 -11.02
N VAL A 189 -27.14 0.79 -11.98
CA VAL A 189 -25.73 1.08 -11.67
C VAL A 189 -25.60 2.38 -10.87
N ILE A 190 -26.34 3.42 -11.26
CA ILE A 190 -26.37 4.71 -10.55
C ILE A 190 -26.86 4.54 -9.11
N ASP A 191 -27.97 3.87 -8.90
CA ASP A 191 -28.55 3.66 -7.57
C ASP A 191 -27.63 2.78 -6.71
N TRP A 192 -27.08 1.71 -7.30
CA TRP A 192 -26.13 0.83 -6.64
C TRP A 192 -24.90 1.60 -6.13
N ILE A 193 -24.24 2.40 -6.98
CA ILE A 193 -23.03 3.11 -6.55
C ILE A 193 -23.34 4.20 -5.53
N ARG A 194 -24.44 4.94 -5.69
CA ARG A 194 -24.88 5.96 -4.72
C ARG A 194 -25.09 5.33 -3.35
N ASN A 195 -25.86 4.24 -3.29
CA ASN A 195 -26.13 3.54 -2.03
C ASN A 195 -24.83 3.00 -1.42
N LYS A 196 -23.98 2.34 -2.21
CA LYS A 196 -22.71 1.80 -1.70
C LYS A 196 -21.75 2.85 -1.18
N ILE A 197 -21.70 4.03 -1.78
CA ILE A 197 -20.85 5.12 -1.29
C ILE A 197 -21.48 5.79 -0.06
N LEU A 198 -22.79 6.03 -0.03
CA LEU A 198 -23.48 6.63 1.11
C LEU A 198 -23.42 5.74 2.37
N GLU A 199 -23.44 4.42 2.21
CA GLU A 199 -23.31 3.44 3.31
C GLU A 199 -21.92 3.44 3.99
N ILE A 200 -20.89 4.06 3.38
CA ILE A 200 -19.54 4.10 3.97
C ILE A 200 -19.54 5.04 5.17
N ASN A 201 -19.39 4.47 6.36
CA ASN A 201 -19.33 5.19 7.64
C ASN A 201 -18.05 4.91 8.47
N THR A 202 -17.19 4.02 7.99
CA THR A 202 -15.88 3.69 8.60
C THR A 202 -14.95 3.13 7.54
N ASN A 203 -13.64 3.12 7.80
CA ASN A 203 -12.62 2.55 6.91
C ASN A 203 -12.85 2.93 5.42
N GLY A 204 -13.05 4.23 5.16
CA GLY A 204 -13.66 4.66 3.91
C GLY A 204 -12.81 4.45 2.68
N TYR A 205 -11.48 4.55 2.81
CA TYR A 205 -10.59 4.54 1.64
C TYR A 205 -10.59 3.18 0.92
N PRO A 206 -10.37 2.02 1.59
CA PRO A 206 -10.44 0.72 0.92
C PRO A 206 -11.81 0.42 0.29
N GLN A 207 -12.90 0.80 0.97
CA GLN A 207 -14.27 0.58 0.47
C GLN A 207 -14.54 1.42 -0.78
N LEU A 208 -14.16 2.69 -0.77
CA LEU A 208 -14.27 3.59 -1.91
C LEU A 208 -13.53 3.03 -3.13
N LEU A 209 -12.26 2.65 -2.98
CA LEU A 209 -11.48 2.10 -4.10
C LEU A 209 -12.15 0.85 -4.70
N LYS A 210 -12.67 -0.04 -3.85
CA LYS A 210 -13.38 -1.25 -4.31
C LYS A 210 -14.58 -0.88 -5.19
N TYR A 211 -15.45 0.02 -4.72
CA TYR A 211 -16.67 0.37 -5.45
C TYR A 211 -16.39 1.23 -6.69
N SER A 212 -15.44 2.17 -6.62
CA SER A 212 -15.01 2.96 -7.77
C SER A 212 -14.45 2.08 -8.88
N ARG A 213 -13.60 1.09 -8.56
CA ARG A 213 -13.10 0.12 -9.55
C ARG A 213 -14.22 -0.71 -10.17
N ALA A 214 -15.17 -1.18 -9.36
CA ALA A 214 -16.31 -1.92 -9.88
C ALA A 214 -17.18 -1.06 -10.81
N LEU A 215 -17.42 0.22 -10.48
CA LEU A 215 -18.12 1.15 -11.36
C LEU A 215 -17.36 1.35 -12.69
N GLY A 216 -16.03 1.48 -12.65
CA GLY A 216 -15.21 1.53 -13.85
C GLY A 216 -15.40 0.30 -14.73
N GLY A 217 -15.45 -0.89 -14.12
CA GLY A 217 -15.74 -2.13 -14.82
C GLY A 217 -17.15 -2.20 -15.41
N TYR A 218 -18.16 -1.65 -14.73
CA TYR A 218 -19.52 -1.54 -15.32
C TYR A 218 -19.57 -0.54 -16.46
N SER A 219 -18.85 0.57 -16.37
CA SER A 219 -18.78 1.57 -17.44
C SER A 219 -18.11 0.99 -18.69
N SER A 220 -16.96 0.32 -18.56
CA SER A 220 -16.33 -0.35 -19.70
C SER A 220 -17.09 -1.58 -20.21
N GLY A 221 -17.98 -2.15 -19.38
CA GLY A 221 -18.93 -3.18 -19.76
C GLY A 221 -20.13 -2.68 -20.59
N GLY A 222 -20.30 -1.36 -20.74
CA GLY A 222 -21.41 -0.74 -21.50
C GLY A 222 -22.70 -0.57 -20.69
N TYR A 223 -22.63 -0.61 -19.36
CA TYR A 223 -23.83 -0.46 -18.51
C TYR A 223 -24.13 0.98 -18.11
N ILE A 224 -23.15 1.88 -18.24
CA ILE A 224 -23.25 3.32 -17.95
C ILE A 224 -22.17 4.07 -18.73
N GLY A 225 -22.52 5.23 -19.27
CA GLY A 225 -21.55 6.10 -19.97
C GLY A 225 -20.42 6.56 -19.05
N TYR A 226 -19.20 6.70 -19.57
CA TYR A 226 -18.01 7.07 -18.79
C TYR A 226 -18.22 8.36 -17.98
N ASP A 227 -18.69 9.43 -18.64
CA ASP A 227 -18.86 10.74 -18.02
C ASP A 227 -19.95 10.70 -16.95
N ASN A 228 -21.07 10.01 -17.22
CA ASN A 228 -22.16 9.88 -16.24
C ASN A 228 -21.75 9.04 -15.03
N ALA A 229 -21.00 7.95 -15.25
CA ALA A 229 -20.47 7.12 -14.17
C ALA A 229 -19.51 7.90 -13.28
N LEU A 230 -18.55 8.61 -13.89
CA LEU A 230 -17.56 9.39 -13.15
C LEU A 230 -18.23 10.54 -12.40
N ALA A 231 -19.14 11.28 -13.03
CA ALA A 231 -19.90 12.35 -12.38
C ALA A 231 -20.70 11.80 -11.17
N THR A 232 -21.43 10.70 -11.36
CA THR A 232 -22.21 10.05 -10.30
C THR A 232 -21.33 9.64 -9.12
N LEU A 233 -20.17 9.03 -9.39
CA LEU A 233 -19.21 8.64 -8.36
C LEU A 233 -18.69 9.84 -7.57
N LEU A 234 -18.24 10.89 -8.26
CA LEU A 234 -17.66 12.06 -7.61
C LEU A 234 -18.70 12.82 -6.79
N THR A 235 -19.93 12.95 -7.29
CA THR A 235 -21.05 13.52 -6.52
C THR A 235 -21.36 12.69 -5.27
N ALA A 236 -21.41 11.36 -5.38
CA ALA A 236 -21.67 10.49 -4.24
C ALA A 236 -20.57 10.60 -3.16
N VAL A 237 -19.30 10.67 -3.57
CA VAL A 237 -18.16 10.89 -2.66
C VAL A 237 -18.26 12.26 -1.98
N ASN A 238 -18.57 13.30 -2.75
CA ASN A 238 -18.71 14.65 -2.23
C ASN A 238 -19.85 14.79 -1.21
N ASN A 239 -20.89 13.97 -1.31
CA ASN A 239 -22.06 14.00 -0.44
C ASN A 239 -22.00 12.98 0.70
N ASN A 240 -20.96 12.14 0.80
CA ASN A 240 -20.84 11.18 1.89
C ASN A 240 -20.42 11.88 3.20
N GLU A 241 -21.22 11.72 4.25
CA GLU A 241 -21.00 12.38 5.55
C GLU A 241 -19.66 11.98 6.20
N TYR A 242 -19.33 10.69 6.20
CA TYR A 242 -18.09 10.20 6.79
C TYR A 242 -16.86 10.81 6.12
N MET A 243 -16.80 10.84 4.79
CA MET A 243 -15.66 11.37 4.01
C MET A 243 -15.50 12.89 4.13
N ASN A 244 -16.57 13.60 4.48
CA ASN A 244 -16.56 15.04 4.78
C ASN A 244 -16.30 15.35 6.26
N SER A 245 -16.35 14.35 7.13
CA SER A 245 -16.17 14.53 8.57
C SER A 245 -14.68 14.66 8.97
N SER A 246 -14.45 15.27 10.13
CA SER A 246 -13.15 15.29 10.81
C SER A 246 -12.71 13.91 11.33
N ASN A 247 -13.64 12.96 11.48
CA ASN A 247 -13.39 11.59 11.94
C ASN A 247 -13.02 10.63 10.80
N SER A 248 -12.90 11.14 9.58
CA SER A 248 -12.56 10.37 8.40
C SER A 248 -11.12 9.84 8.43
N SER A 249 -10.88 8.73 7.72
CA SER A 249 -9.54 8.17 7.55
C SER A 249 -8.62 8.97 6.60
N GLY A 250 -9.11 10.06 6.00
CA GLY A 250 -8.38 10.86 5.00
C GLY A 250 -9.18 12.08 4.57
N THR A 251 -8.58 13.00 3.81
CA THR A 251 -9.28 14.22 3.37
C THR A 251 -10.21 13.95 2.17
N LEU A 252 -11.25 14.75 1.99
CA LEU A 252 -12.12 14.70 0.81
C LEU A 252 -11.33 14.71 -0.50
N LYS A 253 -10.33 15.59 -0.62
CA LYS A 253 -9.41 15.64 -1.77
C LYS A 253 -8.70 14.30 -2.02
N THR A 254 -8.32 13.58 -0.95
CA THR A 254 -7.69 12.26 -1.05
C THR A 254 -8.67 11.21 -1.54
N TYR A 255 -9.92 11.24 -1.06
CA TYR A 255 -10.97 10.34 -1.51
C TYR A 255 -11.32 10.57 -2.99
N LEU A 256 -11.52 11.81 -3.43
CA LEU A 256 -11.84 12.13 -4.82
C LEU A 256 -10.73 11.66 -5.78
N LYS A 257 -9.46 11.94 -5.48
CA LYS A 257 -8.32 11.44 -6.27
C LYS A 257 -8.26 9.92 -6.30
N GLY A 258 -8.50 9.26 -5.15
CA GLY A 258 -8.52 7.81 -5.04
C GLY A 258 -9.64 7.18 -5.87
N ALA A 259 -10.85 7.75 -5.78
CA ALA A 259 -12.03 7.31 -6.52
C ALA A 259 -11.79 7.37 -8.03
N GLU A 260 -11.33 8.50 -8.54
CA GLU A 260 -11.06 8.70 -9.96
C GLU A 260 -9.98 7.73 -10.48
N ALA A 261 -8.87 7.61 -9.76
CA ALA A 261 -7.79 6.69 -10.13
C ALA A 261 -8.26 5.23 -10.15
N SER A 262 -9.06 4.84 -9.16
CA SER A 262 -9.58 3.47 -9.07
C SER A 262 -10.65 3.18 -10.12
N PHE A 263 -11.51 4.15 -10.42
CA PHE A 263 -12.47 4.07 -11.53
C PHE A 263 -11.75 3.87 -12.87
N LYS A 264 -10.73 4.69 -13.16
CA LYS A 264 -9.89 4.54 -14.37
C LYS A 264 -9.22 3.17 -14.44
N PHE A 265 -8.82 2.60 -13.30
CA PHE A 265 -8.30 1.25 -13.25
C PHE A 265 -9.37 0.19 -13.55
N GLY A 266 -10.58 0.38 -13.05
CA GLY A 266 -11.75 -0.46 -13.34
C GLY A 266 -12.14 -0.49 -14.81
N ILE A 267 -11.96 0.62 -15.54
CA ILE A 267 -12.20 0.67 -16.99
C ILE A 267 -11.36 -0.39 -17.73
N GLU A 268 -10.17 -0.72 -17.23
CA GLU A 268 -9.31 -1.76 -17.82
C GLU A 268 -9.78 -3.20 -17.51
N GLU A 269 -10.79 -3.36 -16.64
CA GLU A 269 -11.32 -4.64 -16.14
C GLU A 269 -12.86 -4.68 -16.20
N PRO A 270 -13.47 -4.79 -17.40
CA PRO A 270 -14.92 -4.79 -17.55
C PRO A 270 -15.58 -5.90 -16.75
N LEU A 271 -16.63 -5.51 -16.04
CA LEU A 271 -17.53 -6.44 -15.40
C LEU A 271 -18.60 -6.86 -16.39
N LYS A 272 -19.03 -8.11 -16.29
CA LYS A 272 -20.25 -8.58 -16.94
C LYS A 272 -21.32 -8.71 -15.86
N TRP A 273 -22.49 -8.17 -16.15
CA TRP A 273 -23.70 -8.48 -15.40
C TRP A 273 -24.00 -9.97 -15.64
N ASN A 274 -23.99 -10.77 -14.56
CA ASN A 274 -24.41 -12.16 -14.59
C ASN A 274 -25.92 -12.26 -14.39
#